data_AF-A0A377QYF8-F1
#
_entry.id   AF-A0A377QYF8-F1
#
_cell.length_a   1.000
_cell.length_b   1.000
_cell.length_c   1.000
_cell.angle_alpha   90.00
_cell.angle_beta   90.00
_cell.angle_gamma   90.00
#
_symmetry.space_group_name_H-M   'P 1'
#
loop_
_entity.id
_entity.type
_entity.pdbx_description
1 polymer ?
#
loop_
_entity_poly.entity_id
_entity_poly.type
_entity_poly.pdbx_seq_one_letter_code
_entity_poly.pdbx_strand_id
1 'polypeptide(L)'
;MSQTKKKRQAAAPAFPPPLFALHAYAADDTLRRISSADYGMEAGQHYVALQTVLRGQNGYLSVQCNGVWHPAEAVELAACNPADAAAYTLCRLILIQSAIAGTYGELTEYGRQQYQSDRAQLPPSCRAALDAAYRLAAERGLFDE
;
A
#
# COMPACT_ATOMS: atom_id res chain seq x y z
N MET A 1 15.02 48.99 -0.91
CA MET A 1 13.88 48.39 -0.20
C MET A 1 13.36 47.21 -1.01
N SER A 2 13.30 46.05 -0.34
CA SER A 2 12.54 44.80 -0.57
C SER A 2 11.82 44.59 -1.91
N GLN A 3 11.85 43.41 -2.54
CA GLN A 3 11.33 42.15 -1.96
C GLN A 3 11.95 40.91 -2.63
N THR A 4 12.51 40.01 -1.83
CA THR A 4 12.76 38.63 -2.23
C THR A 4 11.47 37.83 -1.98
N LYS A 5 10.82 37.37 -3.05
CA LYS A 5 9.71 36.41 -2.97
C LYS A 5 10.24 35.09 -2.38
N LYS A 6 10.05 34.88 -1.07
CA LYS A 6 10.14 33.55 -0.47
C LYS A 6 9.01 32.69 -1.06
N LYS A 7 9.35 31.84 -2.04
CA LYS A 7 8.53 30.65 -2.33
C LYS A 7 8.44 29.88 -1.02
N ARG A 8 7.24 29.83 -0.42
CA ARG A 8 6.95 28.87 0.64
C ARG A 8 7.15 27.48 0.01
N GLN A 9 8.27 26.83 0.32
CA GLN A 9 8.40 25.39 0.15
C GLN A 9 7.25 24.79 0.94
N ALA A 10 6.29 24.17 0.24
CA ALA A 10 5.31 23.34 0.91
C ALA A 10 6.10 22.31 1.73
N ALA A 11 5.81 22.20 3.02
CA ALA A 11 6.42 21.15 3.83
C ALA A 11 6.13 19.81 3.15
N ALA A 12 7.15 18.97 3.00
CA ALA A 12 6.94 17.62 2.49
C ALA A 12 5.83 16.95 3.34
N PRO A 13 4.88 16.22 2.72
CA PRO A 13 3.83 15.57 3.47
C PRO A 13 4.47 14.67 4.54
N ALA A 14 4.11 14.91 5.80
CA ALA A 14 4.61 14.13 6.91
C ALA A 14 3.79 12.84 6.98
N PHE A 15 4.39 11.73 6.57
CA PHE A 15 3.77 10.41 6.71
C PHE A 15 3.88 9.94 8.17
N PRO A 16 2.77 9.49 8.78
CA PRO A 16 2.82 8.96 10.15
C PRO A 16 3.68 7.69 10.21
N PRO A 17 4.03 7.21 11.41
CA PRO A 17 4.66 5.89 11.55
C PRO A 17 3.82 4.78 10.88
N PRO A 18 4.45 3.72 10.38
CA PRO A 18 3.73 2.59 9.80
C PRO A 18 2.85 1.91 10.85
N LEU A 19 1.62 1.56 10.48
CA LEU A 19 0.67 0.80 11.32
C LEU A 19 1.01 -0.70 11.33
N PHE A 20 1.62 -1.20 10.26
CA PHE A 20 1.89 -2.62 10.06
C PHE A 20 3.37 -2.89 9.83
N ALA A 21 3.82 -4.12 10.15
CA ALA A 21 5.19 -4.57 9.94
C ALA A 21 5.46 -4.92 8.46
N LEU A 22 5.45 -3.92 7.58
CA LEU A 22 5.59 -4.10 6.13
C LEU A 22 6.91 -4.75 5.72
N HIS A 23 7.98 -4.46 6.45
CA HIS A 23 9.33 -4.98 6.18
C HIS A 23 9.41 -6.52 6.26
N ALA A 24 8.51 -7.18 6.98
CA ALA A 24 8.44 -8.63 7.05
C ALA A 24 8.09 -9.28 5.69
N TYR A 25 7.51 -8.51 4.76
CA TYR A 25 7.06 -8.98 3.44
C TYR A 25 7.81 -8.29 2.29
N ALA A 26 8.60 -7.26 2.58
CA ALA A 26 9.24 -6.38 1.59
C ALA A 26 10.65 -6.83 1.16
N ALA A 27 10.86 -8.14 1.03
CA ALA A 27 12.07 -8.67 0.42
C ALA A 27 12.20 -8.20 -1.04
N ASP A 28 13.42 -8.02 -1.54
CA ASP A 28 13.67 -7.43 -2.87
C ASP A 28 12.91 -8.18 -3.99
N ASP A 29 12.97 -9.51 -3.97
CA ASP A 29 12.27 -10.33 -4.95
C ASP A 29 10.75 -10.14 -4.89
N THR A 30 10.18 -9.93 -3.70
CA THR A 30 8.75 -9.61 -3.56
C THR A 30 8.44 -8.26 -4.20
N LEU A 31 9.29 -7.24 -3.98
CA LEU A 31 9.11 -5.93 -4.60
C LEU A 31 9.17 -6.02 -6.12
N ARG A 32 10.08 -6.83 -6.67
CA ARG A 32 10.16 -7.07 -8.12
C ARG A 32 8.90 -7.74 -8.67
N ARG A 33 8.39 -8.77 -7.99
CA ARG A 33 7.15 -9.45 -8.40
C ARG A 33 5.94 -8.53 -8.36
N ILE A 34 5.80 -7.70 -7.31
CA ILE A 34 4.76 -6.66 -7.26
C ILE A 34 4.92 -5.70 -8.44
N SER A 35 6.13 -5.22 -8.68
CA SER A 35 6.39 -4.23 -9.73
C SER A 35 6.09 -4.74 -11.13
N SER A 36 6.09 -6.05 -11.34
CA SER A 36 5.73 -6.69 -12.61
C SER A 36 4.26 -7.12 -12.70
N ALA A 37 3.44 -6.85 -11.68
CA ALA A 37 2.04 -7.29 -11.63
C ALA A 37 1.18 -6.73 -12.77
N ASP A 38 1.52 -5.56 -13.30
CA ASP A 38 0.89 -4.99 -14.49
C ASP A 38 1.51 -5.52 -15.79
N TYR A 39 1.53 -6.86 -15.96
CA TYR A 39 2.09 -7.53 -17.14
C TYR A 39 3.54 -7.12 -17.49
N GLY A 40 4.30 -6.65 -16.50
CA GLY A 40 5.66 -6.12 -16.68
C GLY A 40 5.75 -4.71 -17.26
N MET A 41 4.63 -4.06 -17.57
CA MET A 41 4.58 -2.66 -18.00
C MET A 41 5.21 -1.78 -16.93
N GLU A 42 6.14 -0.92 -17.36
CA GLU A 42 6.81 0.06 -16.51
C GLU A 42 7.38 -0.50 -15.19
N ALA A 43 7.73 -1.79 -15.15
CA ALA A 43 8.09 -2.48 -13.91
C ALA A 43 9.28 -1.82 -13.18
N GLY A 44 10.21 -1.22 -13.92
CA GLY A 44 11.30 -0.43 -13.34
C GLY A 44 10.79 0.81 -12.58
N GLN A 45 9.79 1.51 -13.11
CA GLN A 45 9.19 2.69 -12.47
C GLN A 45 8.37 2.28 -11.25
N HIS A 46 7.57 1.22 -11.35
CA HIS A 46 6.86 0.67 -10.19
C HIS A 46 7.82 0.27 -9.08
N TYR A 47 8.94 -0.39 -9.41
CA TYR A 47 9.93 -0.82 -8.41
C TYR A 47 10.57 0.36 -7.68
N VAL A 48 11.03 1.38 -8.42
CA VAL A 48 11.61 2.59 -7.82
C VAL A 48 10.57 3.31 -6.94
N ALA A 49 9.35 3.47 -7.45
CA ALA A 49 8.28 4.13 -6.72
C ALA A 49 7.87 3.34 -5.45
N LEU A 50 7.83 2.01 -5.52
CA LEU A 50 7.53 1.15 -4.37
C LEU A 50 8.63 1.23 -3.29
N GLN A 51 9.90 1.33 -3.68
CA GLN A 51 10.99 1.60 -2.75
C GLN A 51 10.84 2.98 -2.08
N THR A 52 10.45 4.01 -2.83
CA THR A 52 10.15 5.34 -2.27
C THR A 52 9.00 5.28 -1.29
N VAL A 53 7.92 4.55 -1.61
CA VAL A 53 6.77 4.36 -0.70
C VAL A 53 7.23 3.72 0.61
N LEU A 54 7.98 2.62 0.55
CA LEU A 54 8.41 1.90 1.75
C LEU A 54 9.40 2.67 2.61
N ARG A 55 10.36 3.39 2.00
CA ARG A 55 11.47 4.05 2.72
C ARG A 55 11.23 5.51 3.04
N GLY A 56 10.53 6.21 2.15
CA GLY A 56 10.31 7.66 2.22
C GLY A 56 8.88 8.03 2.65
N GLN A 57 7.92 7.13 2.45
CA GLN A 57 6.50 7.37 2.77
C GLN A 57 5.98 6.42 3.85
N ASN A 58 6.84 5.72 4.61
CA ASN A 58 6.45 4.74 5.65
C ASN A 58 5.44 3.66 5.17
N GLY A 59 5.42 3.37 3.88
CA GLY A 59 4.49 2.42 3.27
C GLY A 59 3.09 2.98 3.00
N TYR A 60 2.88 4.29 3.11
CA TYR A 60 1.66 4.95 2.68
C TYR A 60 1.74 5.27 1.19
N LEU A 61 0.71 4.90 0.43
CA LEU A 61 0.46 5.50 -0.86
C LEU A 61 -0.13 6.90 -0.65
N SER A 62 0.11 7.80 -1.60
CA SER A 62 -0.40 9.17 -1.56
C SER A 62 -0.81 9.64 -2.94
N VAL A 63 -2.04 10.12 -3.09
CA VAL A 63 -2.53 10.74 -4.34
C VAL A 63 -1.68 11.95 -4.74
N GLN A 64 -1.06 12.62 -3.77
CA GLN A 64 -0.24 13.82 -4.00
C GLN A 64 1.21 13.50 -4.38
N CYS A 65 1.75 12.36 -3.93
CA CYS A 65 3.16 12.02 -4.09
C CYS A 65 3.40 10.94 -5.14
N ASN A 66 2.42 10.09 -5.39
CA ASN A 66 2.52 9.05 -6.39
C ASN A 66 2.11 9.65 -7.74
N GLY A 67 2.86 9.33 -8.80
CA GLY A 67 2.43 9.66 -10.15
C GLY A 67 1.07 9.02 -10.45
N VAL A 68 0.42 9.41 -11.55
CA VAL A 68 -0.96 8.99 -11.85
C VAL A 68 -1.15 7.46 -11.75
N TRP A 69 -0.10 6.67 -12.02
CA TRP A 69 -0.18 5.20 -12.06
C TRP A 69 0.83 4.45 -11.17
N HIS A 70 1.95 5.06 -10.76
CA HIS A 70 3.02 4.34 -10.04
C HIS A 70 3.15 4.73 -8.56
N PRO A 71 3.31 3.77 -7.63
CA PRO A 71 3.28 2.32 -7.84
C PRO A 71 1.87 1.73 -7.70
N ALA A 72 0.83 2.56 -7.60
CA ALA A 72 -0.47 2.16 -7.09
C ALA A 72 -1.13 1.04 -7.92
N GLU A 73 -1.11 1.11 -9.24
CA GLU A 73 -1.72 0.10 -10.11
C GLU A 73 -1.12 -1.30 -9.88
N ALA A 74 0.21 -1.41 -9.89
CA ALA A 74 0.90 -2.66 -9.59
C ALA A 74 0.61 -3.17 -8.17
N VAL A 75 0.45 -2.27 -7.19
CA VAL A 75 0.07 -2.63 -5.81
C VAL A 75 -1.35 -3.20 -5.77
N GLU A 76 -2.31 -2.55 -6.42
CA GLU A 76 -3.71 -3.00 -6.50
C GLU A 76 -3.84 -4.35 -7.21
N LEU A 77 -3.14 -4.53 -8.33
CA LEU A 77 -3.13 -5.80 -9.07
C LEU A 77 -2.52 -6.94 -8.24
N ALA A 78 -1.39 -6.70 -7.58
CA ALA A 78 -0.77 -7.70 -6.71
C ALA A 78 -1.65 -8.03 -5.47
N ALA A 79 -2.44 -7.08 -4.98
CA ALA A 79 -3.41 -7.29 -3.90
C ALA A 79 -4.60 -8.19 -4.30
N CYS A 80 -4.76 -8.49 -5.59
CA CYS A 80 -5.77 -9.40 -6.13
C CYS A 80 -5.24 -10.81 -6.42
N ASN A 81 -3.96 -11.09 -6.21
CA ASN A 81 -3.34 -12.39 -6.51
C ASN A 81 -2.83 -13.12 -5.26
N PRO A 82 -3.67 -13.94 -4.58
CA PRO A 82 -3.29 -14.62 -3.35
C PRO A 82 -2.27 -15.77 -3.55
N ALA A 83 -1.98 -16.18 -4.79
CA ALA A 83 -0.98 -17.21 -5.07
C ALA A 83 0.44 -16.77 -4.70
N ASP A 84 0.74 -15.47 -4.77
CA ASP A 84 1.95 -14.88 -4.18
C ASP A 84 1.62 -14.25 -2.83
N ALA A 85 1.56 -15.09 -1.80
CA ALA A 85 1.11 -14.67 -0.47
C ALA A 85 1.90 -13.50 0.12
N ALA A 86 3.20 -13.37 -0.18
CA ALA A 86 4.02 -12.28 0.33
C ALA A 86 3.69 -10.96 -0.37
N ALA A 87 3.59 -10.97 -1.71
CA ALA A 87 3.20 -9.79 -2.48
C ALA A 87 1.77 -9.35 -2.14
N TYR A 88 0.84 -10.29 -2.13
CA TYR A 88 -0.56 -10.08 -1.75
C TYR A 88 -0.68 -9.43 -0.37
N THR A 89 0.03 -9.97 0.62
CA THR A 89 -0.01 -9.46 2.00
C THR A 89 0.58 -8.05 2.08
N LEU A 90 1.75 -7.83 1.50
CA LEU A 90 2.38 -6.51 1.51
C LEU A 90 1.47 -5.45 0.88
N CYS A 91 0.91 -5.73 -0.29
CA CYS A 91 0.07 -4.80 -1.02
C CYS A 91 -1.23 -4.49 -0.29
N ARG A 92 -1.91 -5.50 0.28
CA ARG A 92 -3.11 -5.26 1.09
C ARG A 92 -2.81 -4.45 2.35
N LEU A 93 -1.70 -4.70 3.04
CA LEU A 93 -1.31 -3.90 4.20
C LEU A 93 -1.03 -2.44 3.82
N ILE A 94 -0.37 -2.18 2.69
CA ILE A 94 -0.15 -0.83 2.15
C ILE A 94 -1.48 -0.13 1.87
N LEU A 95 -2.41 -0.80 1.17
CA LEU A 95 -3.72 -0.24 0.83
C LEU A 95 -4.56 0.07 2.08
N ILE A 96 -4.65 -0.88 3.02
CA ILE A 96 -5.39 -0.70 4.28
C ILE A 96 -4.80 0.44 5.10
N GLN A 97 -3.47 0.49 5.24
CA GLN A 97 -2.79 1.55 5.97
C GLN A 97 -3.05 2.92 5.34
N SER A 98 -3.00 3.00 4.02
CA SER A 98 -3.24 4.25 3.27
C SER A 98 -4.68 4.74 3.39
N ALA A 99 -5.64 3.82 3.34
CA ALA A 99 -7.06 4.13 3.55
C ALA A 99 -7.33 4.61 4.98
N ILE A 100 -6.77 3.95 6.00
CA ILE A 100 -6.89 4.38 7.41
C ILE A 100 -6.34 5.79 7.62
N ALA A 101 -5.26 6.16 6.95
CA ALA A 101 -4.69 7.50 7.04
C ALA A 101 -5.34 8.52 6.09
N GLY A 102 -6.25 8.10 5.22
CA GLY A 102 -6.88 8.96 4.21
C GLY A 102 -5.89 9.51 3.17
N THR A 103 -4.76 8.82 2.94
CA THR A 103 -3.73 9.29 2.01
C THR A 103 -3.93 8.77 0.58
N TYR A 104 -4.54 7.59 0.44
CA TYR A 104 -4.81 6.97 -0.85
C TYR A 104 -5.91 5.90 -0.75
N GLY A 105 -6.77 5.88 -1.77
CA GLY A 105 -7.78 4.86 -1.98
C GLY A 105 -8.85 4.81 -0.88
N GLU A 106 -9.83 3.96 -1.11
CA GLU A 106 -10.86 3.60 -0.14
C GLU A 106 -10.93 2.07 -0.05
N LEU A 107 -11.26 1.54 1.13
CA LEU A 107 -11.54 0.11 1.27
C LEU A 107 -12.98 -0.14 0.85
N THR A 108 -13.20 -1.18 0.07
CA THR A 108 -14.54 -1.59 -0.35
C THR A 108 -14.95 -2.88 0.35
N GLU A 109 -16.26 -3.05 0.56
CA GLU A 109 -16.79 -4.31 1.09
C GLU A 109 -16.48 -5.48 0.16
N TYR A 110 -16.50 -5.25 -1.16
CA TYR A 110 -16.03 -6.23 -2.14
C TYR A 110 -14.58 -6.66 -1.89
N GLY A 111 -13.67 -5.71 -1.65
CA GLY A 111 -12.26 -6.00 -1.35
C GLY A 111 -12.08 -6.80 -0.05
N ARG A 112 -12.93 -6.55 0.97
CA ARG A 112 -12.99 -7.33 2.21
C ARG A 112 -13.51 -8.75 1.95
N GLN A 113 -14.58 -8.92 1.19
CA GLN A 113 -15.14 -10.24 0.83
C GLN A 113 -14.17 -11.07 0.00
N GLN A 114 -13.44 -10.44 -0.92
CA GLN A 114 -12.37 -11.09 -1.68
C GLN A 114 -11.29 -11.63 -0.72
N TYR A 115 -10.84 -10.82 0.24
CA TYR A 115 -9.90 -11.30 1.26
C TYR A 115 -10.47 -12.49 2.04
N GLN A 116 -11.73 -12.45 2.46
CA GLN A 116 -12.34 -13.57 3.21
C GLN A 116 -12.36 -14.86 2.38
N SER A 117 -12.63 -14.76 1.08
CA SER A 117 -12.59 -15.91 0.16
C SER A 117 -11.16 -16.46 0.01
N ASP A 118 -10.18 -15.56 -0.09
CA ASP A 118 -8.78 -15.94 -0.26
C ASP A 118 -8.12 -16.47 1.02
N ARG A 119 -8.68 -16.10 2.19
CA ARG A 119 -8.05 -16.23 3.50
C ARG A 119 -7.56 -17.64 3.83
N ALA A 120 -8.26 -18.67 3.37
CA ALA A 120 -7.96 -20.07 3.68
C ALA A 120 -6.66 -20.56 3.02
N GLN A 121 -6.28 -20.00 1.87
CA GLN A 121 -5.09 -20.44 1.12
C GLN A 121 -3.79 -19.76 1.59
N LEU A 122 -3.91 -18.72 2.44
CA LEU A 122 -2.76 -17.96 2.90
C LEU A 122 -1.98 -18.69 4.00
N PRO A 123 -0.64 -18.56 4.01
CA PRO A 123 0.18 -18.98 5.14
C PRO A 123 -0.31 -18.35 6.45
N PRO A 124 -0.18 -19.05 7.60
CA PRO A 124 -0.71 -18.56 8.87
C PRO A 124 -0.23 -17.16 9.29
N SER A 125 1.03 -16.83 9.03
CA SER A 125 1.61 -15.51 9.35
C SER A 125 0.97 -14.38 8.51
N CYS A 126 0.79 -14.61 7.21
CA CYS A 126 0.15 -13.68 6.29
C CYS A 126 -1.32 -13.47 6.68
N ARG A 127 -2.03 -14.56 6.98
CA ARG A 127 -3.42 -14.52 7.44
C ARG A 127 -3.56 -13.71 8.72
N ALA A 128 -2.74 -13.97 9.73
CA ALA A 128 -2.80 -13.26 11.00
C ALA A 128 -2.53 -11.75 10.85
N ALA A 129 -1.59 -11.38 9.98
CA ALA A 129 -1.29 -9.97 9.71
C ALA A 129 -2.47 -9.27 9.04
N LEU A 130 -3.08 -9.89 8.02
CA LEU A 130 -4.24 -9.32 7.33
C LEU A 130 -5.49 -9.32 8.22
N ASP A 131 -5.71 -10.33 9.05
CA ASP A 131 -6.81 -10.36 10.02
C ASP A 131 -6.73 -9.18 10.99
N ALA A 132 -5.53 -8.88 11.50
CA ALA A 132 -5.30 -7.74 12.36
C ALA A 132 -5.55 -6.42 11.62
N ALA A 133 -5.11 -6.30 10.36
CA ALA A 133 -5.30 -5.11 9.55
C ALA A 133 -6.77 -4.84 9.21
N TYR A 134 -7.51 -5.87 8.77
CA TYR A 134 -8.94 -5.74 8.46
C TYR A 134 -9.78 -5.45 9.71
N ARG A 135 -9.41 -6.04 10.86
CA ARG A 135 -10.05 -5.72 12.14
C ARG A 135 -9.82 -4.26 12.53
N LEU A 136 -8.58 -3.78 12.45
CA LEU A 136 -8.28 -2.38 12.73
C LEU A 136 -9.06 -1.45 11.79
N ALA A 137 -9.14 -1.78 10.50
CA ALA A 137 -9.93 -0.99 9.54
C ALA A 137 -11.43 -0.95 9.90
N ALA A 138 -12.01 -2.05 10.36
CA ALA A 138 -13.39 -2.05 10.89
C ALA A 138 -13.54 -1.22 12.18
N GLU A 139 -12.60 -1.33 13.12
CA GLU A 139 -12.58 -0.50 14.34
C GLU A 139 -12.49 1.00 14.02
N ARG A 140 -11.94 1.35 12.85
CA ARG A 140 -11.88 2.73 12.34
C ARG A 140 -13.08 3.14 11.47
N GLY A 141 -14.08 2.26 11.30
CA GLY A 141 -15.31 2.55 10.56
C GLY A 141 -15.12 2.61 9.05
N LEU A 142 -14.14 1.88 8.49
CA LEU A 142 -13.88 1.84 7.03
C LEU A 142 -14.76 0.83 6.27
N PHE A 143 -15.67 0.15 6.95
CA PHE A 143 -16.64 -0.76 6.34
C PHE A 143 -18.01 -0.40 6.90
N ASP A 144 -19.03 -0.42 6.04
CA ASP A 144 -20.42 -0.28 6.46
C ASP A 144 -20.82 -1.52 7.29
N GLU A 145 -21.63 -1.32 8.34
CA GLU A 145 -22.19 -2.39 9.18
C GLU A 145 -23.28 -3.21 8.48
#